data_AF-A0A1D6MXH9-F1
#
_entry.id   AF-A0A1D6MXH9-F1
#
_cell.length_a   1.000
_cell.length_b   1.000
_cell.length_c   1.000
_cell.angle_alpha   90.00
_cell.angle_beta   90.00
_cell.angle_gamma   90.00
#
_symmetry.space_group_name_H-M   'P 1'
#
loop_
_entity.id
_entity.type
_entity.pdbx_description
1 polymer ?
#
loop_
_entity_poly.entity_id
_entity_poly.type
_entity_poly.pdbx_seq_one_letter_code
_entity_poly.pdbx_strand_id
1 'polypeptide(L)'
;MKQNEEKEREQRRLEEERELERHKERERARQAVERATKEARERAAVEARAKAEREARQRSERAAVQRAQQEARERAAVEAKERAERATAEAKERAAAEGKEKAASQARDRAAAERAAVERAQQEARKRAERAAVERAAAEARERQAAAARDKTSKPDDLESFFGMGARANSAPKQRAPTVDSMFHSQTQNRGSSTSTSMKKASSTTNIADDLSAIFGGAPTSEEFQEVDGESEERRRARMERHQRTRERAAKALAEKNERDMQQQREQAERHRLAETLDFEIKRWAAGKEGNLRALLSTLQYVLWPECGWQPVSLTDLITAAAVKKVYRKATLCIHPDKVQQKGANLQQKYIAEKVFDLLKEAWNKLNSEELF
;
A
#
# COMPACT_ATOMS: atom_id res chain seq x y z
N MET A 1 -109.28 15.43 40.80
CA MET A 1 -108.01 15.31 41.54
C MET A 1 -107.24 14.04 41.18
N LYS A 2 -107.78 12.83 41.40
CA LYS A 2 -107.05 11.56 41.16
C LYS A 2 -106.38 11.40 39.78
N GLN A 3 -107.08 11.75 38.69
CA GLN A 3 -106.51 11.66 37.33
C GLN A 3 -105.36 12.64 37.07
N ASN A 4 -105.30 13.76 37.78
CA ASN A 4 -104.24 14.75 37.60
C ASN A 4 -102.97 14.32 38.35
N GLU A 5 -103.12 13.76 39.56
CA GLU A 5 -102.02 13.17 40.32
C GLU A 5 -101.40 11.96 39.61
N GLU A 6 -102.21 11.14 38.93
CA GLU A 6 -101.72 9.96 38.20
C GLU A 6 -100.88 10.36 36.97
N LYS A 7 -101.33 11.37 36.22
CA LYS A 7 -100.56 11.97 35.11
C LYS A 7 -99.25 12.60 35.58
N GLU A 8 -99.25 13.26 36.73
CA GLU A 8 -98.03 13.86 37.30
C GLU A 8 -97.02 12.79 37.74
N ARG A 9 -97.51 11.67 38.28
CA ARG A 9 -96.66 10.50 38.62
C ARG A 9 -96.08 9.81 37.39
N GLU A 10 -96.87 9.66 36.32
CA GLU A 10 -96.36 9.15 35.05
C GLU A 10 -95.33 10.08 34.42
N GLN A 11 -95.56 11.40 34.45
CA GLN A 11 -94.59 12.38 33.97
C GLN A 11 -93.26 12.29 34.73
N ARG A 12 -93.29 12.18 36.07
CA ARG A 12 -92.07 12.00 36.88
C ARG A 12 -91.34 10.70 36.56
N ARG A 13 -92.05 9.58 36.34
CA ARG A 13 -91.43 8.31 35.93
C ARG A 13 -90.75 8.40 34.55
N LEU A 14 -91.42 9.03 33.58
CA LEU A 14 -90.85 9.30 32.26
C LEU A 14 -89.64 10.24 32.32
N GLU A 15 -89.68 11.23 33.21
CA GLU A 15 -88.56 12.16 33.42
C GLU A 15 -87.36 11.46 34.08
N GLU A 16 -87.59 10.66 35.12
CA GLU A 16 -86.56 9.81 35.75
C GLU A 16 -85.96 8.81 34.77
N GLU A 17 -86.77 8.17 33.92
CA GLU A 17 -86.29 7.24 32.88
C GLU A 17 -85.42 7.95 31.85
N ARG A 18 -85.83 9.14 31.39
CA ARG A 18 -85.03 9.99 30.51
C ARG A 18 -83.74 10.47 31.18
N GLU A 19 -83.75 10.75 32.47
CA GLU A 19 -82.54 11.08 33.23
C GLU A 19 -81.58 9.91 33.35
N LEU A 20 -82.10 8.71 33.61
CA LEU A 20 -81.31 7.49 33.67
C LEU A 20 -80.68 7.16 32.31
N GLU A 21 -81.41 7.39 31.22
CA GLU A 21 -80.91 7.23 29.86
C GLU A 21 -79.81 8.24 29.54
N ARG A 22 -80.01 9.53 29.87
CA ARG A 22 -78.98 10.57 29.76
C ARG A 22 -77.74 10.24 30.60
N HIS A 23 -77.90 9.67 31.79
CA HIS A 23 -76.78 9.24 32.63
C HIS A 23 -76.01 8.06 31.99
N LYS A 24 -76.72 7.06 31.48
CA LYS A 24 -76.12 5.93 30.74
C LYS A 24 -75.39 6.39 29.47
N GLU A 25 -75.95 7.36 28.76
CA GLU A 25 -75.33 7.96 27.57
C GLU A 25 -74.05 8.72 27.93
N ARG A 26 -74.07 9.53 29.01
CA ARG A 26 -72.88 10.21 29.53
C ARG A 26 -71.79 9.24 29.96
N GLU A 27 -72.14 8.13 30.61
CA GLU A 27 -71.18 7.09 31.00
C GLU A 27 -70.60 6.36 29.77
N ARG A 28 -71.42 6.05 28.75
CA ARG A 28 -70.93 5.50 27.47
C ARG A 28 -70.00 6.49 26.75
N ALA A 29 -70.32 7.77 26.75
CA ALA A 29 -69.48 8.82 26.17
C ALA A 29 -68.14 8.95 26.92
N ARG A 30 -68.15 8.88 28.26
CA ARG A 30 -66.94 8.85 29.08
C ARG A 30 -66.06 7.65 28.77
N GLN A 31 -66.65 6.44 28.69
CA GLN A 31 -65.92 5.22 28.31
C GLN A 31 -65.35 5.29 26.88
N ALA A 32 -66.08 5.89 25.94
CA ALA A 32 -65.60 6.10 24.58
C ALA A 32 -64.39 7.06 24.54
N VAL A 33 -64.43 8.16 25.29
CA VAL A 33 -63.31 9.10 25.43
C VAL A 33 -62.11 8.46 26.12
N GLU A 34 -62.32 7.67 27.17
CA GLU A 34 -61.24 6.93 27.85
C GLU A 34 -60.58 5.91 26.90
N ARG A 35 -61.36 5.17 26.11
CA ARG A 35 -60.83 4.25 25.09
C ARG A 35 -60.04 4.99 24.01
N ALA A 36 -60.58 6.09 23.49
CA ALA A 36 -59.91 6.89 22.47
C ALA A 36 -58.58 7.50 22.98
N THR A 37 -58.56 7.97 24.23
CA THR A 37 -57.34 8.52 24.84
C THR A 37 -56.31 7.43 25.14
N LYS A 38 -56.75 6.24 25.58
CA LYS A 38 -55.86 5.08 25.77
C LYS A 38 -55.26 4.62 24.44
N GLU A 39 -56.07 4.52 23.39
CA GLU A 39 -55.62 4.14 22.04
C GLU A 39 -54.66 5.18 21.44
N ALA A 40 -54.95 6.48 21.61
CA ALA A 40 -54.05 7.55 21.18
C ALA A 40 -52.69 7.48 21.89
N ARG A 41 -52.68 7.21 23.20
CA ARG A 41 -51.45 7.02 23.98
C ARG A 41 -50.68 5.78 23.56
N GLU A 42 -51.37 4.68 23.27
CA GLU A 42 -50.76 3.44 22.81
C GLU A 42 -50.12 3.62 21.42
N ARG A 43 -50.82 4.26 20.48
CA ARG A 43 -50.28 4.60 19.15
C ARG A 43 -49.05 5.51 19.26
N ALA A 44 -49.09 6.53 20.11
CA ALA A 44 -47.93 7.40 20.35
C ALA A 44 -46.74 6.64 20.96
N ALA A 45 -47.00 5.70 21.89
CA ALA A 45 -45.96 4.87 22.48
C ALA A 45 -45.34 3.90 21.46
N VAL A 46 -46.14 3.31 20.57
CA VAL A 46 -45.65 2.43 19.49
C VAL A 46 -44.81 3.24 18.49
N GLU A 47 -45.27 4.43 18.09
CA GLU A 47 -44.52 5.30 17.20
C GLU A 47 -43.18 5.74 17.81
N ALA A 48 -43.18 6.12 19.09
CA ALA A 48 -41.96 6.47 19.81
C ALA A 48 -40.96 5.30 19.89
N ARG A 49 -41.45 4.08 20.14
CA ARG A 49 -40.62 2.86 20.14
C ARG A 49 -40.07 2.56 18.74
N ALA A 50 -40.88 2.65 17.70
CA ALA A 50 -40.44 2.45 16.33
C ALA A 50 -39.40 3.49 15.89
N LYS A 51 -39.56 4.76 16.31
CA LYS A 51 -38.58 5.81 16.05
C LYS A 51 -37.27 5.55 16.78
N ALA A 52 -37.32 5.19 18.07
CA ALA A 52 -36.14 4.84 18.85
C ALA A 52 -35.38 3.64 18.27
N GLU A 53 -36.11 2.63 17.79
CA GLU A 53 -35.50 1.47 17.12
C GLU A 53 -34.81 1.85 15.81
N ARG A 54 -35.44 2.71 14.98
CA ARG A 54 -34.82 3.23 13.75
C ARG A 54 -33.55 4.04 14.05
N GLU A 55 -33.58 4.90 15.07
CA GLU A 55 -32.40 5.66 15.49
C GLU A 55 -31.30 4.74 16.04
N ALA A 56 -31.65 3.72 16.82
CA ALA A 56 -30.69 2.72 17.31
C ALA A 56 -30.04 1.94 16.16
N ARG A 57 -30.83 1.52 15.15
CA ARG A 57 -30.32 0.88 13.93
C ARG A 57 -29.40 1.80 13.13
N GLN A 58 -29.76 3.07 12.95
CA GLN A 58 -28.90 4.05 12.28
C GLN A 58 -27.60 4.29 13.05
N ARG A 59 -27.65 4.32 14.39
CA ARG A 59 -26.45 4.45 15.23
C ARG A 59 -25.56 3.21 15.14
N SER A 60 -26.13 2.01 15.16
CA SER A 60 -25.34 0.77 15.01
C SER A 60 -24.74 0.63 13.62
N GLU A 61 -25.47 1.03 12.57
CA GLU A 61 -24.97 1.08 11.20
C GLU A 61 -23.80 2.07 11.06
N ARG A 62 -23.94 3.30 11.59
CA ARG A 62 -22.85 4.28 11.62
C ARG A 62 -21.64 3.77 12.39
N ALA A 63 -21.85 3.11 13.54
CA ALA A 63 -20.77 2.51 14.32
C ALA A 63 -20.09 1.36 13.56
N ALA A 64 -20.84 0.53 12.82
CA ALA A 64 -20.29 -0.54 11.99
C ALA A 64 -19.44 0.03 10.84
N VAL A 65 -19.92 1.09 10.17
CA VAL A 65 -19.16 1.79 9.13
C VAL A 65 -17.88 2.41 9.68
N GLN A 66 -17.94 3.06 10.85
CA GLN A 66 -16.74 3.61 11.50
C GLN A 66 -15.72 2.52 11.86
N ARG A 67 -16.18 1.37 12.39
CA ARG A 67 -15.30 0.22 12.67
C ARG A 67 -14.67 -0.35 11.41
N ALA A 68 -15.45 -0.50 10.33
CA ALA A 68 -14.92 -0.96 9.04
C ALA A 68 -13.89 0.02 8.46
N GLN A 69 -14.12 1.33 8.59
CA GLN A 69 -13.15 2.36 8.19
C GLN A 69 -11.88 2.33 9.05
N GLN A 70 -12.00 2.11 10.36
CA GLN A 70 -10.85 1.97 11.24
C GLN A 70 -10.04 0.72 10.90
N GLU A 71 -10.69 -0.41 10.71
CA GLU A 71 -10.04 -1.67 10.32
C GLU A 71 -9.35 -1.54 8.96
N ALA A 72 -9.97 -0.88 7.98
CA ALA A 72 -9.34 -0.60 6.69
C ALA A 72 -8.09 0.29 6.82
N ARG A 73 -8.14 1.31 7.70
CA ARG A 73 -6.97 2.17 7.99
C ARG A 73 -5.85 1.41 8.69
N GLU A 74 -6.19 0.54 9.64
CA GLU A 74 -5.21 -0.30 10.34
C GLU A 74 -4.56 -1.30 9.38
N ARG A 75 -5.36 -1.97 8.53
CA ARG A 75 -4.84 -2.85 7.47
C ARG A 75 -3.92 -2.11 6.50
N ALA A 76 -4.32 -0.93 6.03
CA ALA A 76 -3.49 -0.11 5.15
C ALA A 76 -2.19 0.35 5.84
N ALA A 77 -2.24 0.66 7.14
CA ALA A 77 -1.06 1.04 7.91
C ALA A 77 -0.08 -0.14 8.10
N VAL A 78 -0.60 -1.35 8.33
CA VAL A 78 0.21 -2.58 8.41
C VAL A 78 0.87 -2.87 7.06
N GLU A 79 0.10 -2.81 5.97
CA GLU A 79 0.62 -3.02 4.61
C GLU A 79 1.67 -1.98 4.22
N ALA A 80 1.48 -0.72 4.61
CA ALA A 80 2.47 0.35 4.40
C ALA A 80 3.75 0.11 5.22
N LYS A 81 3.64 -0.33 6.47
CA LYS A 81 4.81 -0.70 7.30
C LYS A 81 5.56 -1.89 6.71
N GLU A 82 4.86 -2.91 6.26
CA GLU A 82 5.47 -4.08 5.63
C GLU A 82 6.19 -3.70 4.32
N ARG A 83 5.57 -2.86 3.48
CA ARG A 83 6.23 -2.33 2.28
C ARG A 83 7.47 -1.52 2.60
N ALA A 84 7.41 -0.67 3.63
CA ALA A 84 8.57 0.12 4.05
C ALA A 84 9.68 -0.79 4.57
N GLU A 85 9.36 -1.79 5.39
CA GLU A 85 10.34 -2.75 5.90
C GLU A 85 10.98 -3.55 4.76
N ARG A 86 10.19 -4.07 3.82
CA ARG A 86 10.69 -4.74 2.61
C ARG A 86 11.61 -3.84 1.79
N ALA A 87 11.23 -2.58 1.56
CA ALA A 87 12.08 -1.63 0.84
C ALA A 87 13.40 -1.34 1.58
N THR A 88 13.37 -1.23 2.92
CA THR A 88 14.60 -1.07 3.69
C THR A 88 15.48 -2.31 3.69
N ALA A 89 14.89 -3.51 3.70
CA ALA A 89 15.62 -4.77 3.61
C ALA A 89 16.29 -4.91 2.23
N GLU A 90 15.55 -4.63 1.16
CA GLU A 90 16.06 -4.66 -0.20
C GLU A 90 17.18 -3.63 -0.41
N ALA A 91 17.04 -2.41 0.13
CA ALA A 91 18.09 -1.40 0.07
C ALA A 91 19.37 -1.84 0.81
N LYS A 92 19.22 -2.49 1.98
CA LYS A 92 20.37 -3.06 2.72
C LYS A 92 21.04 -4.19 1.95
N GLU A 93 20.26 -5.07 1.32
CA GLU A 93 20.79 -6.17 0.51
C GLU A 93 21.55 -5.64 -0.72
N ARG A 94 20.96 -4.68 -1.44
CA ARG A 94 21.62 -4.02 -2.59
C ARG A 94 22.92 -3.34 -2.17
N ALA A 95 22.93 -2.59 -1.06
CA ALA A 95 24.14 -1.96 -0.54
C ALA A 95 25.21 -2.98 -0.15
N ALA A 96 24.82 -4.12 0.45
CA ALA A 96 25.74 -5.20 0.79
C ALA A 96 26.31 -5.89 -0.47
N ALA A 97 25.50 -6.09 -1.51
CA ALA A 97 25.93 -6.65 -2.78
C ALA A 97 26.92 -5.72 -3.50
N GLU A 98 26.61 -4.44 -3.62
CA GLU A 98 27.53 -3.44 -4.19
C GLU A 98 28.84 -3.34 -3.39
N GLY A 99 28.77 -3.42 -2.05
CA GLY A 99 29.95 -3.44 -1.19
C GLY A 99 30.85 -4.65 -1.46
N LYS A 100 30.25 -5.84 -1.62
CA LYS A 100 30.98 -7.07 -1.96
C LYS A 100 31.60 -7.01 -3.35
N GLU A 101 30.89 -6.47 -4.33
CA GLU A 101 31.40 -6.30 -5.70
C GLU A 101 32.59 -5.33 -5.75
N LYS A 102 32.48 -4.17 -5.08
CA LYS A 102 33.58 -3.19 -4.96
C LYS A 102 34.79 -3.77 -4.23
N ALA A 103 34.58 -4.57 -3.17
CA ALA A 103 35.67 -5.24 -2.48
C ALA A 103 36.35 -6.30 -3.37
N ALA A 104 35.55 -7.06 -4.13
CA ALA A 104 36.07 -8.05 -5.07
C ALA A 104 36.84 -7.41 -6.24
N SER A 105 36.36 -6.29 -6.78
CA SER A 105 37.07 -5.55 -7.84
C SER A 105 38.39 -4.99 -7.32
N GLN A 106 38.41 -4.36 -6.15
CA GLN A 106 39.65 -3.86 -5.54
C GLN A 106 40.65 -4.98 -5.24
N ALA A 107 40.18 -6.16 -4.80
CA ALA A 107 41.04 -7.32 -4.59
C ALA A 107 41.65 -7.83 -5.92
N ARG A 108 40.85 -7.88 -7.00
CA ARG A 108 41.33 -8.24 -8.34
C ARG A 108 42.37 -7.24 -8.85
N ASP A 109 42.13 -5.94 -8.69
CA ASP A 109 43.05 -4.89 -9.13
C ASP A 109 44.39 -4.96 -8.36
N ARG A 110 44.35 -5.20 -7.04
CA ARG A 110 45.55 -5.42 -6.22
C ARG A 110 46.33 -6.66 -6.66
N ALA A 111 45.63 -7.77 -6.89
CA ALA A 111 46.27 -9.00 -7.36
C ALA A 111 46.88 -8.83 -8.76
N ALA A 112 46.23 -8.08 -9.65
CA ALA A 112 46.77 -7.76 -10.97
C ALA A 112 48.01 -6.86 -10.87
N ALA A 113 47.99 -5.85 -10.00
CA ALA A 113 49.14 -4.97 -9.75
C ALA A 113 50.33 -5.75 -9.17
N GLU A 114 50.09 -6.67 -8.23
CA GLU A 114 51.13 -7.53 -7.66
C GLU A 114 51.75 -8.44 -8.73
N ARG A 115 50.91 -9.10 -9.55
CA ARG A 115 51.40 -9.92 -10.68
C ARG A 115 52.23 -9.10 -11.66
N ALA A 116 51.78 -7.90 -12.02
CA ALA A 116 52.53 -7.01 -12.90
C ALA A 116 53.86 -6.55 -12.27
N ALA A 117 53.91 -6.31 -10.96
CA ALA A 117 55.15 -5.97 -10.25
C ALA A 117 56.14 -7.15 -10.25
N VAL A 118 55.66 -8.38 -9.98
CA VAL A 118 56.48 -9.59 -10.04
C VAL A 118 57.02 -9.81 -11.46
N GLU A 119 56.18 -9.64 -12.48
CA GLU A 119 56.61 -9.77 -13.88
C GLU A 119 57.69 -8.73 -14.24
N ARG A 120 57.51 -7.46 -13.85
CA ARG A 120 58.52 -6.41 -14.05
C ARG A 120 59.83 -6.74 -13.34
N ALA A 121 59.79 -7.22 -12.10
CA ALA A 121 60.98 -7.64 -11.36
C ALA A 121 61.69 -8.82 -12.03
N GLN A 122 60.94 -9.80 -12.55
CA GLN A 122 61.51 -10.90 -13.33
C GLN A 122 62.14 -10.42 -14.64
N GLN A 123 61.50 -9.49 -15.35
CA GLN A 123 62.06 -8.90 -16.57
C GLN A 123 63.34 -8.10 -16.28
N GLU A 124 63.37 -7.32 -15.21
CA GLU A 124 64.57 -6.59 -14.79
C GLU A 124 65.70 -7.55 -14.38
N ALA A 125 65.38 -8.61 -13.64
CA ALA A 125 66.35 -9.65 -13.28
C ALA A 125 66.92 -10.36 -14.52
N ARG A 126 66.07 -10.67 -15.52
CA ARG A 126 66.51 -11.23 -16.81
C ARG A 126 67.44 -10.27 -17.55
N LYS A 127 67.06 -9.00 -17.68
CA LYS A 127 67.90 -7.96 -18.31
C LYS A 127 69.23 -7.78 -17.58
N ARG A 128 69.23 -7.86 -16.24
CA ARG A 128 70.45 -7.77 -15.43
C ARG A 128 71.34 -9.00 -15.60
N ALA A 129 70.76 -10.20 -15.66
CA ALA A 129 71.49 -11.43 -15.91
C ALA A 129 72.10 -11.44 -17.32
N GLU A 130 71.36 -10.98 -18.32
CA GLU A 130 71.84 -10.81 -19.70
C GLU A 130 73.02 -9.83 -19.76
N ARG A 131 72.89 -8.64 -19.15
CA ARG A 131 73.99 -7.66 -19.06
C ARG A 131 75.22 -8.24 -18.36
N ALA A 132 75.05 -8.97 -17.26
CA ALA A 132 76.15 -9.61 -16.54
C ALA A 132 76.82 -10.73 -17.37
N ALA A 133 76.07 -11.47 -18.17
CA ALA A 133 76.62 -12.47 -19.08
C ALA A 133 77.45 -11.83 -20.20
N VAL A 134 76.95 -10.72 -20.79
CA VAL A 134 77.69 -9.94 -21.80
C VAL A 134 78.97 -9.34 -21.20
N GLU A 135 78.90 -8.79 -19.98
CA GLU A 135 80.07 -8.25 -19.28
C GLU A 135 81.11 -9.33 -18.98
N ARG A 136 80.68 -10.53 -18.53
CA ARG A 136 81.59 -11.67 -18.33
C ARG A 136 82.23 -12.13 -19.63
N ALA A 137 81.47 -12.25 -20.73
CA ALA A 137 82.01 -12.61 -22.03
C ALA A 137 83.02 -11.55 -22.53
N ALA A 138 82.74 -10.26 -22.31
CA ALA A 138 83.65 -9.18 -22.64
C ALA A 138 84.93 -9.20 -21.78
N ALA A 139 84.81 -9.51 -20.48
CA ALA A 139 85.96 -9.66 -19.58
C ALA A 139 86.82 -10.87 -19.97
N GLU A 140 86.21 -12.01 -20.28
CA GLU A 140 86.89 -13.22 -20.75
C GLU A 140 87.59 -12.99 -22.10
N ALA A 141 86.97 -12.24 -23.02
CA ALA A 141 87.60 -11.82 -24.27
C ALA A 141 88.81 -10.90 -24.02
N ARG A 142 88.71 -9.95 -23.08
CA ARG A 142 89.82 -9.09 -22.68
C ARG A 142 90.94 -9.88 -22.00
N GLU A 143 90.62 -10.85 -21.16
CA GLU A 143 91.59 -11.74 -20.53
C GLU A 143 92.31 -12.61 -21.57
N ARG A 144 91.58 -13.16 -22.55
CA ARG A 144 92.20 -13.86 -23.69
C ARG A 144 93.11 -12.95 -24.51
N GLN A 145 92.71 -11.70 -24.75
CA GLN A 145 93.55 -10.71 -25.43
C GLN A 145 94.79 -10.36 -24.60
N ALA A 146 94.66 -10.21 -23.28
CA ALA A 146 95.77 -9.93 -22.36
C ALA A 146 96.71 -11.13 -22.20
N ALA A 147 96.20 -12.37 -22.18
CA ALA A 147 96.98 -13.59 -22.18
C ALA A 147 97.76 -13.76 -23.49
N ALA A 148 97.13 -13.49 -24.64
CA ALA A 148 97.81 -13.47 -25.93
C ALA A 148 98.85 -12.33 -26.05
N ALA A 149 98.68 -11.22 -25.32
CA ALA A 149 99.68 -10.16 -25.22
C ALA A 149 100.85 -10.58 -24.30
N ARG A 150 100.58 -11.28 -23.19
CA ARG A 150 101.60 -11.84 -22.28
C ARG A 150 102.45 -12.95 -22.91
N ASP A 151 101.85 -13.80 -23.75
CA ASP A 151 102.58 -14.82 -24.52
C ASP A 151 103.56 -14.19 -25.54
N LYS A 152 103.38 -12.90 -25.87
CA LYS A 152 104.30 -12.10 -26.69
C LYS A 152 105.34 -11.33 -25.88
N THR A 153 105.33 -11.40 -24.54
CA THR A 153 106.23 -10.65 -23.65
C THR A 153 107.22 -11.53 -22.88
N SER A 154 107.58 -12.71 -23.38
CA SER A 154 108.76 -13.45 -22.89
C SER A 154 110.06 -12.89 -23.49
N LYS A 155 110.44 -11.67 -23.10
CA LYS A 155 111.82 -11.13 -23.15
C LYS A 155 112.01 -10.20 -21.95
N PRO A 156 113.10 -10.33 -21.18
CA PRO A 156 113.28 -9.62 -19.92
C PRO A 156 113.86 -8.21 -20.11
N ASP A 157 113.75 -7.42 -19.04
CA ASP A 157 114.24 -6.05 -18.80
C ASP A 157 113.40 -4.92 -19.44
N ASP A 158 112.98 -3.87 -18.73
CA ASP A 158 113.78 -3.06 -17.81
C ASP A 158 112.92 -2.35 -16.74
N LEU A 159 113.60 -1.99 -15.66
CA LEU A 159 113.15 -1.51 -14.35
C LEU A 159 112.70 -0.04 -14.32
N GLU A 160 111.79 0.23 -13.37
CA GLU A 160 111.61 1.48 -12.60
C GLU A 160 111.24 2.80 -13.31
N SER A 161 109.97 3.18 -13.11
CA SER A 161 109.54 4.58 -12.91
C SER A 161 108.37 4.53 -11.90
N PHE A 162 108.61 4.21 -10.62
CA PHE A 162 109.16 5.10 -9.58
C PHE A 162 108.47 6.48 -9.56
N PHE A 163 107.48 6.58 -8.65
CA PHE A 163 107.04 7.76 -7.90
C PHE A 163 105.80 8.53 -8.38
N GLY A 164 104.67 8.04 -7.87
CA GLY A 164 103.43 8.80 -7.63
C GLY A 164 102.68 8.22 -6.43
N MET A 165 103.35 8.16 -5.28
CA MET A 165 102.83 7.68 -3.99
C MET A 165 101.75 8.63 -3.45
N GLY A 166 100.60 8.08 -3.07
CA GLY A 166 99.52 8.81 -2.40
C GLY A 166 98.50 7.84 -1.79
N ALA A 167 98.94 7.11 -0.76
CA ALA A 167 98.16 6.24 0.13
C ALA A 167 96.83 6.91 0.61
N ARG A 168 95.75 6.22 1.01
CA ARG A 168 95.67 5.04 1.89
C ARG A 168 94.22 4.53 2.03
N ALA A 169 94.07 3.19 2.12
CA ALA A 169 93.09 2.32 2.84
C ALA A 169 91.57 2.60 2.76
N ASN A 170 90.71 1.71 2.23
CA ASN A 170 90.31 0.34 2.59
C ASN A 170 89.24 0.22 3.71
N SER A 171 88.06 -0.30 3.32
CA SER A 171 87.22 -1.33 3.97
C SER A 171 85.71 -0.99 4.05
N ALA A 172 84.90 -1.94 3.59
CA ALA A 172 83.43 -1.95 3.52
C ALA A 172 82.86 -2.81 4.70
N PRO A 173 81.59 -3.30 4.72
CA PRO A 173 80.27 -2.78 4.28
C PRO A 173 79.14 -3.03 5.33
N LYS A 174 78.00 -2.30 5.32
CA LYS A 174 76.67 -2.89 5.65
C LYS A 174 75.42 -2.00 5.40
N GLN A 175 74.44 -2.63 4.75
CA GLN A 175 72.96 -2.57 4.91
C GLN A 175 72.05 -1.47 4.29
N ARG A 176 71.16 -1.97 3.39
CA ARG A 176 69.71 -1.70 3.12
C ARG A 176 68.97 -0.78 4.12
N ALA A 177 67.92 -0.01 3.81
CA ALA A 177 67.04 0.26 2.66
C ALA A 177 66.23 1.56 2.99
N PRO A 178 65.41 2.14 2.08
CA PRO A 178 64.46 3.20 2.47
C PRO A 178 62.98 2.84 2.23
N THR A 179 62.10 3.45 3.05
CA THR A 179 60.63 3.62 2.92
C THR A 179 59.79 2.33 3.10
N VAL A 180 58.62 2.29 3.74
CA VAL A 180 57.48 3.21 3.89
C VAL A 180 56.73 2.92 5.21
N ASP A 181 56.09 3.95 5.77
CA ASP A 181 55.10 3.83 6.84
C ASP A 181 53.77 3.31 6.26
N SER A 182 53.15 2.35 6.96
CA SER A 182 51.88 1.75 6.58
C SER A 182 51.01 1.56 7.82
N MET A 183 49.75 2.00 7.67
CA MET A 183 48.54 1.51 8.34
C MET A 183 48.25 1.91 9.80
N PHE A 184 47.42 2.96 9.87
CA PHE A 184 46.19 3.07 10.66
C PHE A 184 45.58 1.71 11.07
N HIS A 185 45.56 1.45 12.37
CA HIS A 185 44.89 0.32 13.01
C HIS A 185 43.62 0.82 13.71
N SER A 186 42.46 0.33 13.25
CA SER A 186 41.13 0.68 13.77
C SER A 186 40.93 0.08 15.17
N GLN A 187 41.02 0.95 16.18
CA GLN A 187 40.73 0.62 17.57
C GLN A 187 39.23 0.75 17.84
N THR A 188 38.56 -0.38 18.02
CA THR A 188 37.23 -0.44 18.63
C THR A 188 37.39 -0.39 20.14
N GLN A 189 36.87 0.64 20.80
CA GLN A 189 36.44 0.53 22.19
C GLN A 189 35.30 1.49 22.52
N ASN A 190 34.32 0.86 23.14
CA ASN A 190 32.97 1.27 23.43
C ASN A 190 32.94 1.98 24.79
N ARG A 191 32.37 3.19 24.90
CA ARG A 191 31.89 3.74 26.19
C ARG A 191 30.95 4.94 26.05
N GLY A 192 29.87 4.90 26.82
CA GLY A 192 28.85 5.94 27.03
C GLY A 192 27.52 5.54 26.40
N SER A 193 26.34 5.65 27.03
CA SER A 193 25.92 6.13 28.35
C SER A 193 24.43 5.76 28.50
N SER A 194 23.99 5.53 29.75
CA SER A 194 22.64 5.78 30.29
C SER A 194 21.39 5.24 29.57
N THR A 195 20.63 4.36 30.23
CA THR A 195 19.21 4.63 30.61
C THR A 195 18.57 3.49 31.43
N SER A 196 18.05 3.89 32.59
CA SER A 196 16.90 3.39 33.37
C SER A 196 16.22 2.07 32.98
N THR A 197 16.29 1.08 33.88
CA THR A 197 15.35 -0.04 33.95
C THR A 197 14.10 0.38 34.73
N SER A 198 13.06 0.79 34.02
CA SER A 198 11.71 0.96 34.58
C SER A 198 10.96 -0.38 34.54
N MET A 199 10.55 -0.84 35.72
CA MET A 199 9.62 -1.95 35.92
C MET A 199 8.36 -1.72 35.07
N LYS A 200 8.02 -2.65 34.18
CA LYS A 200 6.70 -2.71 33.53
C LYS A 200 5.94 -3.92 34.06
N LYS A 201 5.06 -3.58 35.00
CA LYS A 201 3.90 -4.31 35.49
C LYS A 201 3.00 -4.66 34.29
N ALA A 202 2.83 -5.95 34.00
CA ALA A 202 1.75 -6.41 33.15
C ALA A 202 0.49 -6.48 34.02
N SER A 203 -0.43 -5.55 33.82
CA SER A 203 -1.78 -5.64 34.39
C SER A 203 -2.60 -6.63 33.57
N SER A 204 -3.05 -7.69 34.24
CA SER A 204 -4.07 -8.62 33.76
C SER A 204 -5.41 -7.90 33.61
N THR A 205 -5.97 -7.82 32.40
CA THR A 205 -7.37 -7.45 32.16
C THR A 205 -7.94 -8.25 30.99
N THR A 206 -7.99 -9.57 31.10
CA THR A 206 -8.74 -10.43 30.17
C THR A 206 -9.46 -11.51 30.97
N ASN A 207 -10.52 -11.12 31.68
CA ASN A 207 -11.45 -12.05 32.36
C ASN A 207 -12.91 -11.58 32.24
N ILE A 208 -13.26 -10.92 31.13
CA ILE A 208 -14.65 -10.46 30.86
C ILE A 208 -15.24 -11.10 29.59
N ALA A 209 -14.41 -11.68 28.71
CA ALA A 209 -14.87 -12.36 27.51
C ALA A 209 -15.32 -13.81 27.74
N ASP A 210 -14.87 -14.45 28.83
CA ASP A 210 -15.23 -15.84 29.16
C ASP A 210 -16.59 -15.99 29.85
N ASP A 211 -17.22 -14.89 30.28
CA ASP A 211 -18.46 -14.95 31.07
C ASP A 211 -19.74 -14.88 30.21
N LEU A 212 -19.61 -14.74 28.88
CA LEU A 212 -20.76 -14.68 27.96
C LEU A 212 -20.94 -15.95 27.12
N SER A 213 -19.96 -16.86 27.11
CA SER A 213 -20.04 -18.18 26.46
C SER A 213 -20.82 -19.21 27.30
N ALA A 214 -20.98 -18.97 28.61
CA ALA A 214 -21.74 -19.85 29.51
C ALA A 214 -23.27 -19.67 29.41
N ILE A 215 -23.76 -18.51 28.94
CA ILE A 215 -25.20 -18.23 28.83
C ILE A 215 -25.80 -18.71 27.50
N PHE A 216 -25.01 -18.72 26.41
CA PHE A 216 -25.46 -19.16 25.09
C PHE A 216 -24.69 -20.40 24.62
N GLY A 217 -24.73 -21.48 25.41
CA GLY A 217 -24.38 -22.85 25.00
C GLY A 217 -23.30 -22.96 23.94
N GLY A 218 -22.13 -22.36 24.19
CA GLY A 218 -21.01 -22.37 23.26
C GLY A 218 -20.55 -23.81 23.03
N ALA A 219 -20.65 -24.26 21.78
CA ALA A 219 -20.06 -25.51 21.35
C ALA A 219 -18.58 -25.57 21.78
N PRO A 220 -18.08 -26.72 22.25
CA PRO A 220 -16.67 -26.83 22.60
C PRO A 220 -15.84 -26.46 21.38
N THR A 221 -14.93 -25.51 21.58
CA THR A 221 -13.82 -25.18 20.71
C THR A 221 -12.91 -26.40 20.63
N SER A 222 -13.32 -27.40 19.88
CA SER A 222 -12.42 -28.36 19.29
C SER A 222 -13.02 -28.77 17.96
N GLU A 223 -12.37 -28.31 16.90
CA GLU A 223 -12.60 -28.76 15.53
C GLU A 223 -12.16 -30.22 15.31
N GLU A 224 -12.01 -30.98 16.39
CA GLU A 224 -11.49 -32.33 16.44
C GLU A 224 -12.57 -33.28 16.96
N PHE A 225 -12.77 -34.36 16.22
CA PHE A 225 -13.79 -35.36 16.54
C PHE A 225 -13.49 -35.99 17.91
N GLN A 226 -14.36 -35.75 18.88
CA GLN A 226 -14.17 -36.22 20.26
C GLN A 226 -14.44 -37.72 20.37
N GLU A 227 -13.42 -38.55 20.57
CA GLU A 227 -13.59 -39.99 20.77
C GLU A 227 -14.23 -40.27 22.14
N VAL A 228 -15.26 -41.12 22.15
CA VAL A 228 -15.96 -41.53 23.39
C VAL A 228 -15.67 -43.01 23.63
N ASP A 229 -15.04 -43.32 24.76
CA ASP A 229 -14.70 -44.69 25.17
C ASP A 229 -15.97 -45.46 25.57
N GLY A 230 -16.13 -46.66 25.00
CA GLY A 230 -17.29 -47.54 25.19
C GLY A 230 -18.40 -47.46 24.13
N GLU A 231 -18.23 -46.68 23.06
CA GLU A 231 -19.17 -46.65 21.91
C GLU A 231 -18.96 -47.80 20.91
N SER A 232 -20.05 -48.41 20.43
CA SER A 232 -20.04 -49.33 19.28
C SER A 232 -19.50 -48.64 18.02
N GLU A 233 -18.69 -49.35 17.23
CA GLU A 233 -18.02 -48.81 16.05
C GLU A 233 -18.99 -48.15 15.05
N GLU A 234 -20.20 -48.68 14.90
CA GLU A 234 -21.23 -48.14 14.01
C GLU A 234 -21.69 -46.75 14.43
N ARG A 235 -21.80 -46.51 15.74
CA ARG A 235 -22.19 -45.21 16.31
C ARG A 235 -21.08 -44.18 16.18
N ARG A 236 -19.82 -44.62 16.34
CA ARG A 236 -18.62 -43.80 16.10
C ARG A 236 -18.54 -43.36 14.63
N ARG A 237 -18.77 -44.27 13.69
CA ARG A 237 -18.79 -43.98 12.24
C ARG A 237 -19.90 -43.01 11.87
N ALA A 238 -21.12 -43.19 12.38
CA ALA A 238 -22.24 -42.27 12.12
C ALA A 238 -22.00 -40.85 12.65
N ARG A 239 -21.36 -40.73 13.83
CA ARG A 239 -20.98 -39.42 14.39
C ARG A 239 -19.87 -38.75 13.58
N MET A 240 -18.83 -39.52 13.19
CA MET A 240 -17.75 -39.05 12.30
C MET A 240 -18.33 -38.50 11.00
N GLU A 241 -19.22 -39.26 10.35
CA GLU A 241 -19.85 -38.86 9.08
C GLU A 241 -20.71 -37.59 9.23
N ARG A 242 -21.39 -37.40 10.36
CA ARG A 242 -22.16 -36.16 10.63
C ARG A 242 -21.25 -34.97 10.85
N HIS A 243 -20.17 -35.15 11.60
CA HIS A 243 -19.15 -34.12 11.82
C HIS A 243 -18.46 -33.75 10.51
N GLN A 244 -18.10 -34.75 9.71
CA GLN A 244 -17.49 -34.58 8.38
C GLN A 244 -18.42 -33.83 7.43
N ARG A 245 -19.70 -34.21 7.32
CA ARG A 245 -20.69 -33.46 6.52
C ARG A 245 -20.84 -32.01 6.97
N THR A 246 -20.68 -31.73 8.26
CA THR A 246 -20.78 -30.37 8.80
C THR A 246 -19.54 -29.56 8.43
N ARG A 247 -18.35 -30.14 8.57
CA ARG A 247 -17.08 -29.53 8.12
C ARG A 247 -17.04 -29.33 6.62
N GLU A 248 -17.51 -30.28 5.83
CA GLU A 248 -17.60 -30.16 4.36
C GLU A 248 -18.57 -29.07 3.92
N ARG A 249 -19.73 -28.94 4.58
CA ARG A 249 -20.68 -27.84 4.31
C ARG A 249 -20.09 -26.49 4.68
N ALA A 250 -19.41 -26.40 5.82
CA ALA A 250 -18.74 -25.18 6.25
C ALA A 250 -17.59 -24.79 5.31
N ALA A 251 -16.75 -25.77 4.93
CA ALA A 251 -15.65 -25.58 4.00
C ALA A 251 -16.15 -25.19 2.60
N LYS A 252 -17.22 -25.83 2.11
CA LYS A 252 -17.84 -25.49 0.83
C LYS A 252 -18.44 -24.08 0.84
N ALA A 253 -19.15 -23.69 1.91
CA ALA A 253 -19.69 -22.35 2.04
C ALA A 253 -18.59 -21.28 2.10
N LEU A 254 -17.48 -21.59 2.78
CA LEU A 254 -16.31 -20.69 2.84
C LEU A 254 -15.62 -20.57 1.48
N ALA A 255 -15.44 -21.68 0.77
CA ALA A 255 -14.84 -21.71 -0.56
C ALA A 255 -15.70 -20.94 -1.58
N GLU A 256 -17.02 -21.14 -1.57
CA GLU A 256 -17.96 -20.42 -2.45
C GLU A 256 -17.96 -18.91 -2.17
N LYS A 257 -17.91 -18.50 -0.89
CA LYS A 257 -17.78 -17.09 -0.52
C LYS A 257 -16.46 -16.51 -1.03
N ASN A 258 -15.34 -17.20 -0.78
CA ASN A 258 -14.03 -16.75 -1.23
C ASN A 258 -13.96 -16.65 -2.77
N GLU A 259 -14.56 -17.61 -3.48
CA GLU A 259 -14.64 -17.57 -4.93
C GLU A 259 -15.47 -16.36 -5.43
N ARG A 260 -16.62 -16.08 -4.83
CA ARG A 260 -17.42 -14.88 -5.15
C ARG A 260 -16.64 -13.59 -4.89
N ASP A 261 -15.97 -13.51 -3.75
CA ASP A 261 -15.16 -12.33 -3.39
C ASP A 261 -13.98 -12.16 -4.37
N MET A 262 -13.31 -13.26 -4.76
CA MET A 262 -12.24 -13.24 -5.77
C MET A 262 -12.74 -12.85 -7.15
N GLN A 263 -13.92 -13.31 -7.56
CA GLN A 263 -14.53 -12.92 -8.84
C GLN A 263 -14.85 -11.42 -8.86
N GLN A 264 -15.44 -10.90 -7.78
CA GLN A 264 -15.72 -9.47 -7.64
C GLN A 264 -14.42 -8.64 -7.67
N GLN A 265 -13.36 -9.10 -7.00
CA GLN A 265 -12.06 -8.44 -7.04
C GLN A 265 -11.45 -8.45 -8.45
N ARG A 266 -11.54 -9.57 -9.17
CA ARG A 266 -11.06 -9.66 -10.56
C ARG A 266 -11.82 -8.70 -11.47
N GLU A 267 -13.14 -8.70 -11.40
CA GLU A 267 -13.96 -7.75 -12.17
C GLU A 267 -13.60 -6.32 -11.81
N GLN A 268 -13.52 -5.98 -10.52
CA GLN A 268 -13.12 -4.64 -10.06
C GLN A 268 -11.72 -4.25 -10.53
N ALA A 269 -10.76 -5.17 -10.52
CA ALA A 269 -9.40 -4.93 -10.99
C ALA A 269 -9.36 -4.70 -12.51
N GLU A 270 -10.14 -5.44 -13.30
CA GLU A 270 -10.28 -5.20 -14.73
C GLU A 270 -10.93 -3.84 -15.01
N ARG A 271 -12.00 -3.51 -14.28
CA ARG A 271 -12.63 -2.19 -14.35
C ARG A 271 -11.64 -1.09 -13.99
N HIS A 272 -10.84 -1.28 -12.94
CA HIS A 272 -9.83 -0.33 -12.49
C HIS A 272 -8.72 -0.15 -13.54
N ARG A 273 -8.22 -1.24 -14.14
CA ARG A 273 -7.21 -1.19 -15.19
C ARG A 273 -7.68 -0.41 -16.42
N LEU A 274 -8.93 -0.65 -16.84
CA LEU A 274 -9.54 0.12 -17.93
C LEU A 274 -9.74 1.58 -17.52
N ALA A 275 -10.21 1.82 -16.30
CA ALA A 275 -10.39 3.15 -15.74
C ALA A 275 -9.07 3.95 -15.71
N GLU A 276 -7.95 3.37 -15.29
CA GLU A 276 -6.64 4.04 -15.25
C GLU A 276 -6.17 4.49 -16.65
N THR A 277 -6.39 3.65 -17.65
CA THR A 277 -6.03 3.98 -19.05
C THR A 277 -6.87 5.15 -19.56
N LEU A 278 -8.18 5.09 -19.32
CA LEU A 278 -9.12 6.14 -19.71
C LEU A 278 -8.88 7.42 -18.92
N ASP A 279 -8.61 7.34 -17.62
CA ASP A 279 -8.27 8.48 -16.77
C ASP A 279 -7.01 9.17 -17.27
N PHE A 280 -5.98 8.42 -17.67
CA PHE A 280 -4.78 9.00 -18.25
C PHE A 280 -5.09 9.78 -19.54
N GLU A 281 -5.91 9.22 -20.43
CA GLU A 281 -6.32 9.88 -21.67
C GLU A 281 -7.17 11.13 -21.40
N ILE A 282 -8.13 11.05 -20.48
CA ILE A 282 -9.03 12.15 -20.11
C ILE A 282 -8.24 13.26 -19.41
N LYS A 283 -7.32 12.93 -18.49
CA LYS A 283 -6.45 13.90 -17.83
C LYS A 283 -5.51 14.56 -18.81
N ARG A 284 -4.88 13.79 -19.71
CA ARG A 284 -4.02 14.35 -20.76
C ARG A 284 -4.80 15.27 -21.69
N TRP A 285 -6.04 14.93 -22.02
CA TRP A 285 -6.93 15.81 -22.75
C TRP A 285 -7.21 17.06 -21.92
N ALA A 286 -7.71 16.96 -20.70
CA ALA A 286 -8.13 18.09 -19.88
C ALA A 286 -6.95 19.01 -19.48
N ALA A 287 -5.73 18.49 -19.39
CA ALA A 287 -4.54 19.22 -18.99
C ALA A 287 -4.37 20.55 -19.73
N GLY A 288 -4.22 21.63 -18.98
CA GLY A 288 -4.06 23.00 -19.52
C GLY A 288 -5.35 23.67 -20.00
N LYS A 289 -6.49 22.95 -20.03
CA LYS A 289 -7.82 23.50 -20.34
C LYS A 289 -8.86 23.23 -19.24
N GLU A 290 -8.41 22.72 -18.09
CA GLU A 290 -9.26 22.48 -16.93
C GLU A 290 -9.87 23.79 -16.41
N GLY A 291 -11.19 23.82 -16.23
CA GLY A 291 -11.91 25.03 -15.85
C GLY A 291 -12.23 26.00 -16.98
N ASN A 292 -11.59 25.90 -18.16
CA ASN A 292 -11.95 26.70 -19.32
C ASN A 292 -13.01 25.98 -20.17
N LEU A 293 -14.27 26.36 -19.97
CA LEU A 293 -15.38 25.70 -20.64
C LEU A 293 -15.31 25.80 -22.17
N ARG A 294 -14.87 26.94 -22.73
CA ARG A 294 -14.77 27.15 -24.19
C ARG A 294 -13.74 26.20 -24.81
N ALA A 295 -12.60 26.03 -24.15
CA ALA A 295 -11.54 25.12 -24.60
C ALA A 295 -11.94 23.64 -24.48
N LEU A 296 -12.67 23.27 -23.43
CA LEU A 296 -13.17 21.90 -23.26
C LEU A 296 -14.23 21.55 -24.30
N LEU A 297 -15.21 22.44 -24.53
CA LEU A 297 -16.28 22.19 -25.51
C LEU A 297 -15.75 22.10 -26.95
N SER A 298 -14.75 22.90 -27.32
CA SER A 298 -14.17 22.89 -28.68
C SER A 298 -13.30 21.69 -29.00
N THR A 299 -12.88 20.93 -27.98
CA THR A 299 -12.00 19.77 -28.11
C THR A 299 -12.65 18.47 -27.62
N LEU A 300 -13.95 18.49 -27.33
CA LEU A 300 -14.71 17.36 -26.78
C LEU A 300 -14.76 16.16 -27.74
N GLN A 301 -14.63 16.39 -29.05
CA GLN A 301 -14.59 15.35 -30.09
C GLN A 301 -13.39 14.40 -29.99
N TYR A 302 -12.31 14.78 -29.29
CA TYR A 302 -11.12 13.94 -29.16
C TYR A 302 -11.21 12.91 -28.03
N VAL A 303 -12.17 13.08 -27.12
CA VAL A 303 -12.36 12.19 -25.96
C VAL A 303 -13.65 11.38 -26.04
N LEU A 304 -14.62 11.84 -26.84
CA LEU A 304 -15.88 11.14 -27.03
C LEU A 304 -15.82 10.09 -28.13
N TRP A 305 -16.67 9.07 -28.01
CA TRP A 305 -16.82 8.01 -29.01
C TRP A 305 -17.78 8.41 -30.15
N PRO A 306 -17.62 7.86 -31.36
CA PRO A 306 -18.41 8.26 -32.54
C PRO A 306 -19.93 8.15 -32.34
N GLU A 307 -20.42 7.16 -31.60
CA GLU A 307 -21.86 6.92 -31.40
C GLU A 307 -22.53 7.88 -30.40
N CYS A 308 -21.78 8.79 -29.76
CA CYS A 308 -22.36 9.73 -28.78
C CYS A 308 -23.24 10.82 -29.44
N GLY A 309 -23.06 11.06 -30.75
CA GLY A 309 -23.79 12.08 -31.51
C GLY A 309 -23.26 13.51 -31.31
N TRP A 310 -22.02 13.65 -30.80
CA TRP A 310 -21.37 14.94 -30.67
C TRP A 310 -20.99 15.52 -32.02
N GLN A 311 -21.07 16.84 -32.15
CA GLN A 311 -20.66 17.58 -33.34
C GLN A 311 -19.52 18.53 -32.94
N PRO A 312 -18.37 18.53 -33.64
CA PRO A 312 -17.27 19.44 -33.35
C PRO A 312 -17.75 20.90 -33.40
N VAL A 313 -17.38 21.68 -32.39
CA VAL A 313 -17.71 23.10 -32.31
C VAL A 313 -16.42 23.91 -32.31
N SER A 314 -16.35 24.92 -33.16
CA SER A 314 -15.17 25.77 -33.26
C SER A 314 -15.13 26.81 -32.13
N LEU A 315 -13.94 27.33 -31.78
CA LEU A 315 -13.84 28.42 -30.80
C LEU A 315 -14.53 29.70 -31.29
N THR A 316 -14.61 29.91 -32.61
CA THR A 316 -15.34 31.03 -33.22
C THR A 316 -16.84 30.98 -32.94
N ASP A 317 -17.42 29.79 -32.77
CA ASP A 317 -18.83 29.62 -32.42
C ASP A 317 -19.09 29.78 -30.91
N LEU A 318 -18.04 29.87 -30.09
CA LEU A 318 -18.08 29.91 -28.62
C LEU A 318 -17.69 31.29 -28.06
N ILE A 319 -17.76 32.34 -28.89
CA ILE A 319 -17.40 33.71 -28.48
C ILE A 319 -18.40 34.26 -27.46
N THR A 320 -19.71 34.10 -27.70
CA THR A 320 -20.76 34.65 -26.82
C THR A 320 -21.14 33.69 -25.70
N ALA A 321 -21.41 34.22 -24.49
CA ALA A 321 -21.88 33.44 -23.34
C ALA A 321 -23.16 32.62 -23.66
N ALA A 322 -24.07 33.20 -24.45
CA ALA A 322 -25.28 32.53 -24.91
C ALA A 322 -24.98 31.30 -25.79
N ALA A 323 -23.99 31.40 -26.69
CA ALA A 323 -23.57 30.27 -27.52
C ALA A 323 -22.89 29.18 -26.67
N VAL A 324 -22.02 29.55 -25.73
CA VAL A 324 -21.39 28.61 -24.79
C VAL A 324 -22.43 27.85 -23.98
N LYS A 325 -23.43 28.54 -23.43
CA LYS A 325 -24.54 27.93 -22.68
C LYS A 325 -25.36 26.96 -23.54
N LYS A 326 -25.61 27.29 -24.80
CA LYS A 326 -26.33 26.42 -25.75
C LYS A 326 -25.52 25.14 -26.05
N VAL A 327 -24.23 25.28 -26.31
CA VAL A 327 -23.33 24.16 -26.63
C VAL A 327 -23.09 23.29 -25.40
N TYR A 328 -22.91 23.88 -24.22
CA TYR A 328 -22.81 23.15 -22.96
C TYR A 328 -24.03 22.28 -22.69
N ARG A 329 -25.25 22.82 -22.87
CA ARG A 329 -26.50 22.03 -22.74
C ARG A 329 -26.56 20.87 -23.72
N LYS A 330 -26.07 21.06 -24.95
CA LYS A 330 -25.98 19.99 -25.94
C LYS A 330 -24.97 18.92 -25.49
N ALA A 331 -23.82 19.34 -24.96
CA ALA A 331 -22.78 18.43 -24.47
C ALA A 331 -23.29 17.58 -23.32
N THR A 332 -23.92 18.20 -22.31
CA THR A 332 -24.45 17.48 -21.14
C THR A 332 -25.51 16.46 -21.52
N LEU A 333 -26.32 16.68 -22.55
CA LEU A 333 -27.27 15.68 -23.05
C LEU A 333 -26.60 14.48 -23.73
N CYS A 334 -25.51 14.71 -24.47
CA CYS A 334 -24.76 13.64 -25.13
C CYS A 334 -24.02 12.73 -24.14
N ILE A 335 -23.46 13.32 -23.08
CA ILE A 335 -22.62 12.61 -22.10
C ILE A 335 -23.33 12.33 -20.77
N HIS A 336 -24.64 12.57 -20.67
CA HIS A 336 -25.37 12.31 -19.43
C HIS A 336 -25.35 10.81 -19.10
N PRO A 337 -24.99 10.39 -17.87
CA PRO A 337 -24.86 8.97 -17.52
C PRO A 337 -26.14 8.15 -17.80
N ASP A 338 -27.33 8.72 -17.53
CA ASP A 338 -28.62 8.08 -17.85
C ASP A 338 -28.84 7.90 -19.38
N LYS A 339 -28.45 8.89 -20.20
CA LYS A 339 -28.61 8.79 -21.66
C LYS A 339 -27.59 7.83 -22.28
N VAL A 340 -26.38 7.81 -21.76
CA VAL A 340 -25.32 6.87 -22.12
C VAL A 340 -25.74 5.44 -21.73
N GLN A 341 -26.37 5.26 -20.57
CA GLN A 341 -26.95 3.99 -20.14
C GLN A 341 -28.10 3.53 -21.04
N GLN A 342 -29.02 4.43 -21.42
CA GLN A 342 -30.15 4.12 -22.32
C GLN A 342 -29.70 3.69 -23.72
N LYS A 343 -28.58 4.23 -24.22
CA LYS A 343 -28.01 3.88 -25.53
C LYS A 343 -27.24 2.54 -25.54
N GLY A 344 -27.21 1.82 -24.42
CA GLY A 344 -26.49 0.53 -24.33
C GLY A 344 -24.97 0.69 -24.30
N ALA A 345 -24.47 1.81 -23.77
CA ALA A 345 -23.04 2.11 -23.80
C ALA A 345 -22.18 1.12 -23.00
N ASN A 346 -20.95 0.90 -23.48
CA ASN A 346 -19.95 0.08 -22.80
C ASN A 346 -19.57 0.70 -21.43
N LEU A 347 -19.08 -0.10 -20.50
CA LEU A 347 -18.56 0.36 -19.21
C LEU A 347 -17.52 1.48 -19.38
N GLN A 348 -16.65 1.36 -20.37
CA GLN A 348 -15.65 2.38 -20.73
C GLN A 348 -16.30 3.72 -21.10
N GLN A 349 -17.35 3.68 -21.94
CA GLN A 349 -18.06 4.87 -22.37
C GLN A 349 -18.79 5.54 -21.20
N LYS A 350 -19.39 4.75 -20.28
CA LYS A 350 -19.98 5.28 -19.04
C LYS A 350 -18.95 6.00 -18.19
N TYR A 351 -17.77 5.40 -18.04
CA TYR A 351 -16.67 6.00 -17.29
C TYR A 351 -16.19 7.32 -17.89
N ILE A 352 -15.95 7.33 -19.22
CA ILE A 352 -15.57 8.55 -19.95
C ILE A 352 -16.65 9.62 -19.77
N ALA A 353 -17.92 9.25 -19.94
CA ALA A 353 -19.05 10.15 -19.79
C ALA A 353 -19.08 10.82 -18.42
N GLU A 354 -18.96 10.03 -17.35
CA GLU A 354 -18.96 10.50 -15.97
C GLU A 354 -17.82 11.49 -15.72
N LYS A 355 -16.58 11.11 -16.06
CA LYS A 355 -15.40 11.97 -15.85
C LYS A 355 -15.46 13.26 -16.65
N VAL A 356 -15.82 13.18 -17.93
CA VAL A 356 -15.92 14.34 -18.81
C VAL A 356 -17.09 15.24 -18.39
N PHE A 357 -18.19 14.66 -17.91
CA PHE A 357 -19.33 15.42 -17.38
C PHE A 357 -18.94 16.23 -16.15
N ASP A 358 -18.20 15.65 -15.21
CA ASP A 358 -17.72 16.35 -14.02
C ASP A 358 -16.79 17.51 -14.39
N LEU A 359 -15.85 17.31 -15.32
CA LEU A 359 -14.95 18.36 -15.81
C LEU A 359 -15.71 19.52 -16.46
N LEU A 360 -16.71 19.22 -17.31
CA LEU A 360 -17.54 20.26 -17.94
C LEU A 360 -18.40 20.99 -16.91
N LYS A 361 -18.92 20.27 -15.90
CA LYS A 361 -19.71 20.87 -14.82
C LYS A 361 -18.87 21.80 -13.96
N GLU A 362 -17.64 21.43 -13.63
CA GLU A 362 -16.71 22.29 -12.91
C GLU A 362 -16.39 23.56 -13.70
N ALA A 363 -16.07 23.42 -15.00
CA ALA A 363 -15.79 24.55 -15.87
C ALA A 363 -17.02 25.47 -16.07
N TRP A 364 -18.22 24.90 -16.14
CA TRP A 364 -19.48 25.65 -16.18
C TRP A 364 -19.70 26.45 -14.90
N ASN A 365 -19.41 25.87 -13.73
CA ASN A 365 -19.51 26.58 -12.46
C ASN A 365 -18.50 27.74 -12.38
N LYS A 366 -17.26 27.53 -12.86
CA LYS A 366 -16.26 28.61 -12.93
C LYS A 366 -16.69 29.74 -13.86
N LEU A 367 -17.14 29.42 -15.08
CA LEU A 367 -17.65 30.41 -16.02
C LEU A 367 -18.82 31.20 -15.44
N ASN A 368 -19.77 30.54 -14.79
CA ASN A 368 -20.88 31.24 -14.15
C ASN A 368 -20.42 32.15 -13.00
N SER A 369 -19.42 31.74 -12.23
CA SER A 369 -18.86 32.59 -11.17
C SER A 369 -18.10 33.80 -11.71
N GLU A 370 -17.44 33.66 -12.88
CA GLU A 370 -16.69 34.72 -13.54
C GLU A 370 -17.57 35.70 -14.34
N GLU A 371 -18.68 35.23 -14.94
CA GLU A 371 -19.61 36.08 -15.71
C GLU A 371 -20.77 36.67 -14.87
N LEU A 372 -20.88 36.32 -13.57
CA LEU A 372 -21.84 36.94 -12.63
C LEU A 372 -21.28 38.14 -11.83
N PHE A 373 -20.03 38.53 -12.08
CA PHE A 373 -19.44 39.81 -11.69
C PHE A 373 -19.07 40.58 -12.95
#